data_AF-I1BXA8-F1
#
_entry.id   AF-I1BXA8-F1
#
_cell.length_a   1.000
_cell.length_b   1.000
_cell.length_c   1.000
_cell.angle_alpha   90.00
_cell.angle_beta   90.00
_cell.angle_gamma   90.00
#
_symmetry.space_group_name_H-M   'P 1'
#
loop_
_entity.id
_entity.type
_entity.pdbx_description
1 polymer ?
#
loop_
_entity_poly.entity_id
_entity_poly.type
_entity_poly.pdbx_seq_one_letter_code
_entity_poly.pdbx_strand_id
1 'polypeptide(L)'
;MKQITKFIYLQKKAELHELSSKLSDLLRSENDRKKQKHTHAPSRHNRFGGTYILEDWEGNRLVSHKQQAGYADLSELVDGEKKENRVGVKRKLADPIKPRKVYQNPRALMYLKATAQSFLESCFNAFFSSILKDMKREDKKIVPKDYTRYYFCMRWFLQYHLYEKKQSRLRKENSLNLPLRREQEEDSGNMLDNKIYDFDLVANAFDMATYIMINRFLTFYTALSKLIVISPYNI
;
A
#
# COMPACT_ATOMS: atom_id res chain seq x y z
N MET A 1 -28.14 13.63 -30.64
CA MET A 1 -28.94 13.05 -29.54
C MET A 1 -28.84 11.52 -29.48
N LYS A 2 -29.43 10.74 -30.41
CA LYS A 2 -29.44 9.25 -30.35
C LYS A 2 -28.05 8.58 -30.26
N GLN A 3 -27.03 9.12 -30.94
CA GLN A 3 -25.66 8.59 -30.90
C GLN A 3 -24.99 8.76 -29.52
N ILE A 4 -25.23 9.88 -28.84
CA ILE A 4 -24.66 10.18 -27.51
C ILE A 4 -25.25 9.25 -26.45
N THR A 5 -26.58 9.03 -26.48
CA THR A 5 -27.24 8.11 -25.55
C THR A 5 -26.75 6.67 -25.72
N LYS A 6 -26.50 6.24 -26.97
CA LYS A 6 -25.95 4.91 -27.27
C LYS A 6 -24.51 4.77 -26.75
N PHE A 7 -23.68 5.80 -26.89
CA PHE A 7 -22.32 5.82 -26.36
C PHE A 7 -22.28 5.71 -24.83
N ILE A 8 -23.09 6.52 -24.13
CA ILE A 8 -23.21 6.48 -22.66
C ILE A 8 -23.67 5.10 -22.18
N TYR A 9 -24.64 4.49 -22.87
CA TYR A 9 -25.14 3.16 -22.53
C TYR A 9 -24.06 2.08 -22.68
N LEU A 10 -23.29 2.12 -23.78
CA LEU A 10 -22.20 1.17 -24.02
C LEU A 10 -21.08 1.31 -22.98
N GLN A 11 -20.72 2.54 -22.61
CA GLN A 11 -19.74 2.80 -21.55
C GLN A 11 -20.21 2.24 -20.21
N LYS A 12 -21.46 2.53 -19.82
CA LYS A 12 -22.02 2.01 -18.56
C LYS A 12 -22.10 0.48 -18.53
N LYS A 13 -22.35 -0.15 -19.67
CA LYS A 13 -22.35 -1.62 -19.81
C LYS A 13 -20.94 -2.19 -19.63
N ALA A 14 -19.90 -1.53 -20.17
CA ALA A 14 -18.52 -1.93 -20.00
C ALA A 14 -18.07 -1.83 -18.53
N GLU A 15 -18.39 -0.71 -17.86
CA GLU A 15 -18.11 -0.51 -16.43
C GLU A 15 -18.80 -1.58 -15.55
N LEU A 16 -20.05 -1.94 -15.89
CA LEU A 16 -20.80 -2.97 -15.17
C LEU A 16 -20.20 -4.36 -15.37
N HIS A 17 -19.69 -4.66 -16.57
CA HIS A 17 -18.99 -5.92 -16.84
C HIS A 17 -17.67 -6.02 -16.08
N GLU A 18 -16.88 -4.94 -16.04
CA GLU A 18 -15.65 -4.87 -15.25
C GLU A 18 -15.93 -5.06 -13.75
N LEU A 19 -16.96 -4.39 -13.23
CA LEU A 19 -17.38 -4.53 -11.83
C LEU A 19 -17.85 -5.95 -11.52
N SER A 20 -18.60 -6.58 -12.42
CA SER A 20 -19.04 -7.97 -12.31
C SER A 20 -17.86 -8.95 -12.29
N SER A 21 -16.87 -8.76 -13.18
CA SER A 21 -15.64 -9.55 -13.19
C SER A 21 -14.89 -9.43 -11.86
N LYS A 22 -14.70 -8.20 -11.38
CA LYS A 22 -14.00 -7.93 -10.12
C LYS A 22 -14.74 -8.52 -8.91
N LEU A 23 -16.07 -8.44 -8.90
CA LEU A 23 -16.90 -9.06 -7.86
C LEU A 23 -16.77 -10.59 -7.91
N SER A 24 -16.81 -11.18 -9.09
CA SER A 24 -16.61 -12.62 -9.29
C SER A 24 -15.26 -13.08 -8.76
N ASP A 25 -14.17 -12.33 -9.03
CA ASP A 25 -12.84 -12.64 -8.51
C ASP A 25 -12.76 -12.52 -6.99
N LEU A 26 -13.38 -11.49 -6.41
CA LEU A 26 -13.48 -11.35 -4.95
C LEU A 26 -14.26 -12.50 -4.32
N LEU A 27 -15.40 -12.90 -4.92
CA LEU A 27 -16.22 -14.02 -4.44
C LEU A 27 -15.48 -15.36 -4.57
N ARG A 28 -14.70 -15.56 -5.64
CA ARG A 28 -13.81 -16.72 -5.79
C ARG A 28 -12.79 -16.77 -4.66
N SER A 29 -12.09 -15.65 -4.42
CA SER A 29 -11.10 -15.56 -3.32
C SER A 29 -11.72 -15.82 -1.94
N GLU A 30 -12.95 -15.35 -1.71
CA GLU A 30 -13.68 -15.59 -0.48
C GLU A 30 -14.07 -17.05 -0.33
N ASN A 31 -14.62 -17.65 -1.40
CA ASN A 31 -15.00 -19.06 -1.43
C ASN A 31 -13.80 -19.98 -1.22
N ASP A 32 -12.64 -19.67 -1.82
CA ASP A 32 -11.42 -20.46 -1.63
C ASP A 32 -10.92 -20.35 -0.19
N ARG A 33 -10.96 -19.15 0.41
CA ARG A 33 -10.62 -18.97 1.82
C ARG A 33 -11.61 -19.68 2.74
N LYS A 34 -12.90 -19.72 2.37
CA LYS A 34 -13.94 -20.46 3.08
C LYS A 34 -13.70 -21.96 2.98
N LYS A 35 -13.34 -22.48 1.80
CA LYS A 35 -12.96 -23.89 1.59
C LYS A 35 -11.77 -24.27 2.45
N GLN A 36 -10.68 -23.50 2.43
CA GLN A 36 -9.50 -23.74 3.27
C GLN A 36 -9.84 -23.81 4.76
N LYS A 37 -10.69 -22.89 5.25
CA LYS A 37 -11.18 -22.95 6.62
C LYS A 37 -12.03 -24.18 6.91
N HIS A 38 -12.84 -24.62 5.94
CA HIS A 38 -13.65 -25.83 6.08
C HIS A 38 -12.82 -27.11 5.98
N THR A 39 -11.67 -27.12 5.29
CA THR A 39 -10.76 -28.28 5.22
C THR A 39 -10.31 -28.72 6.61
N HIS A 40 -9.97 -27.77 7.48
CA HIS A 40 -9.56 -28.05 8.86
C HIS A 40 -10.71 -27.84 9.87
N ALA A 41 -11.95 -27.64 9.39
CA ALA A 41 -13.10 -27.50 10.29
C ALA A 41 -13.57 -28.87 10.77
N PRO A 42 -14.00 -28.99 12.04
CA PRO A 42 -14.59 -30.22 12.52
C PRO A 42 -15.88 -30.53 11.74
N SER A 43 -15.98 -31.76 11.21
CA SER A 43 -17.20 -32.24 10.53
C SER A 43 -18.37 -32.44 11.50
N ARG A 44 -18.07 -32.67 12.79
CA ARG A 44 -19.03 -32.95 13.84
C ARG A 44 -19.17 -31.77 14.79
N HIS A 45 -20.25 -31.77 15.57
CA HIS A 45 -20.47 -30.76 16.61
C HIS A 45 -19.40 -30.87 17.70
N ASN A 46 -19.07 -29.75 18.37
CA ASN A 46 -17.98 -29.63 19.35
C ASN A 46 -18.03 -30.62 20.55
N ARG A 47 -19.15 -31.32 20.76
CA ARG A 47 -19.35 -32.26 21.87
C ARG A 47 -19.11 -33.73 21.49
N PHE A 48 -18.73 -34.01 20.24
CA PHE A 48 -18.31 -35.36 19.87
C PHE A 48 -16.95 -35.63 20.54
N GLY A 49 -16.97 -36.41 21.63
CA GLY A 49 -15.91 -36.55 22.64
C GLY A 49 -14.75 -37.46 22.25
N GLY A 50 -14.26 -37.35 21.02
CA GLY A 50 -13.05 -38.06 20.61
C GLY A 50 -11.82 -37.55 21.37
N THR A 51 -10.91 -38.46 21.73
CA THR A 51 -9.63 -38.12 22.37
C THR A 51 -8.50 -38.67 21.53
N TYR A 52 -7.50 -37.82 21.26
CA TYR A 52 -6.33 -38.14 20.46
C TYR A 52 -5.09 -38.08 21.36
N ILE A 53 -4.22 -39.08 21.23
CA ILE A 53 -2.95 -39.17 21.95
C ILE A 53 -1.85 -38.95 20.91
N LEU A 54 -1.08 -37.88 21.09
CA LEU A 54 0.09 -37.55 20.28
C LEU A 54 1.33 -37.99 21.07
N GLU A 55 2.14 -38.87 20.50
CA GLU A 55 3.41 -39.28 21.09
C GLU A 55 4.56 -38.54 20.39
N ASP A 56 5.42 -37.92 21.19
CA ASP A 56 6.64 -37.29 20.70
C ASP A 56 7.76 -38.33 20.53
N TRP A 57 8.82 -37.97 19.80
CA TRP A 57 9.97 -38.86 19.58
C TRP A 57 10.72 -39.22 20.88
N GLU A 58 10.56 -38.40 21.94
CA GLU A 58 11.07 -38.65 23.29
C GLU A 58 10.12 -39.51 24.15
N GLY A 59 8.98 -39.96 23.60
CA GLY A 59 7.97 -40.76 24.31
C GLY A 59 7.00 -39.95 25.16
N ASN A 60 7.06 -38.62 25.10
CA ASN A 60 6.13 -37.73 25.80
C ASN A 60 4.74 -37.79 25.14
N ARG A 61 3.68 -37.93 25.94
CA ARG A 61 2.30 -38.06 25.45
C ARG A 61 1.51 -36.77 25.69
N LEU A 62 1.02 -36.16 24.61
CA LEU A 62 0.08 -35.04 24.66
C LEU A 62 -1.32 -35.53 24.33
N VAL A 63 -2.28 -35.23 25.21
CA VAL A 63 -3.69 -35.63 25.03
C VAL A 63 -4.49 -34.42 24.55
N SER A 64 -5.06 -34.51 23.35
CA SER A 64 -5.94 -33.49 22.80
C SER A 64 -7.38 -34.01 22.65
N HIS A 65 -8.34 -33.22 23.12
CA HIS A 65 -9.78 -33.50 22.99
C HIS A 65 -10.43 -32.76 21.82
N LYS A 66 -9.64 -32.05 21.00
CA LYS A 66 -10.15 -31.31 19.85
C LYS A 66 -10.36 -32.27 18.68
N GLN A 67 -11.52 -32.20 18.03
CA GLN A 67 -11.82 -33.01 16.84
C GLN A 67 -10.91 -32.70 15.65
N GLN A 68 -10.37 -31.48 15.61
CA GLN A 68 -9.41 -31.07 14.59
C GLN A 68 -8.08 -31.84 14.74
N ALA A 69 -7.81 -32.47 15.88
CA ALA A 69 -6.58 -33.22 16.12
C ALA A 69 -6.40 -34.45 15.23
N GLY A 70 -7.49 -34.98 14.67
CA GLY A 70 -7.42 -36.11 13.72
C GLY A 70 -7.07 -35.72 12.27
N TYR A 71 -7.17 -34.43 11.91
CA TYR A 71 -7.05 -33.96 10.51
C TYR A 71 -6.13 -32.76 10.32
N ALA A 72 -5.83 -32.00 11.38
CA ALA A 72 -4.94 -30.87 11.32
C ALA A 72 -3.48 -31.31 11.48
N ASP A 73 -2.56 -30.48 10.98
CA ASP A 73 -1.14 -30.72 11.12
C ASP A 73 -0.73 -30.72 12.60
N LEU A 74 0.09 -31.69 12.98
CA LEU A 74 0.57 -31.88 14.36
C LEU A 74 1.19 -30.61 14.94
N SER A 75 1.90 -29.83 14.12
CA SER A 75 2.50 -28.56 14.51
C SER A 75 1.44 -27.53 14.94
N GLU A 76 0.34 -27.41 14.20
CA GLU A 76 -0.71 -26.42 14.51
C GLU A 76 -1.47 -26.79 15.78
N LEU A 77 -1.62 -28.08 16.06
CA LEU A 77 -2.27 -28.60 17.25
C LEU A 77 -1.47 -28.30 18.52
N VAL A 78 -0.16 -28.60 18.48
CA VAL A 78 0.76 -28.33 19.59
C VAL A 78 0.88 -26.84 19.86
N ASP A 79 0.96 -26.02 18.81
CA ASP A 79 1.05 -24.57 18.95
C ASP A 79 -0.28 -23.94 19.43
N GLY A 80 -1.41 -24.47 18.99
CA GLY A 80 -2.74 -23.99 19.38
C GLY A 80 -3.14 -24.30 20.83
N GLU A 81 -2.42 -25.16 21.53
CA GLU A 81 -2.63 -25.47 22.95
C GLU A 81 -1.71 -24.67 23.89
N LYS A 82 -0.72 -23.96 23.35
CA LYS A 82 0.15 -23.07 24.13
C LYS A 82 -0.68 -21.91 24.71
N LYS A 83 -0.89 -21.94 26.04
CA LYS A 83 -1.59 -20.88 26.79
C LYS A 83 -0.82 -19.56 26.79
N GLU A 84 0.50 -19.63 26.66
CA GLU A 84 1.35 -18.46 26.56
C GLU A 84 1.30 -17.89 25.15
N ASN A 85 0.32 -17.03 24.90
CA ASN A 85 0.57 -15.94 23.97
C ASN A 85 1.67 -15.09 24.61
N ARG A 86 2.93 -15.25 24.18
CA ARG A 86 3.97 -14.21 24.31
C ARG A 86 3.49 -13.00 23.50
N VAL A 87 2.48 -12.31 24.02
CA VAL A 87 2.08 -10.99 23.54
C VAL A 87 3.17 -10.07 24.04
N GLY A 88 4.31 -10.05 23.34
CA GLY A 88 5.05 -8.81 23.25
C GLY A 88 4.02 -7.75 22.87
N VAL A 89 4.03 -6.61 23.56
CA VAL A 89 3.10 -5.50 23.32
C VAL A 89 3.12 -5.22 21.82
N LYS A 90 2.20 -5.83 21.08
CA LYS A 90 1.97 -5.51 19.69
C LYS A 90 1.39 -4.11 19.83
N ARG A 91 2.25 -3.09 19.69
CA ARG A 91 1.80 -1.75 19.34
C ARG A 91 0.71 -2.02 18.32
N LYS A 92 -0.52 -1.58 18.60
CA LYS A 92 -1.56 -1.54 17.59
C LYS A 92 -0.99 -0.65 16.49
N LEU A 93 -0.15 -1.21 15.64
CA LEU A 93 0.29 -0.68 14.38
C LEU A 93 -1.04 -0.58 13.68
N ALA A 94 -1.65 0.60 13.78
CA ALA A 94 -2.84 0.95 13.04
C ALA A 94 -2.55 0.47 11.63
N ASP A 95 -3.29 -0.57 11.22
CA ASP A 95 -3.02 -1.37 10.03
C ASP A 95 -2.63 -0.42 8.89
N PRO A 96 -1.33 -0.29 8.55
CA PRO A 96 -0.85 0.83 7.75
C PRO A 96 -1.40 0.78 6.31
N ILE A 97 -2.09 -0.32 5.97
CA ILE A 97 -2.50 -0.68 4.63
C ILE A 97 -4.02 -0.93 4.54
N LYS A 98 -4.81 -0.79 5.62
CA LYS A 98 -6.28 -0.75 5.43
C LYS A 98 -6.64 0.59 4.79
N PRO A 99 -7.13 0.62 3.54
CA PRO A 99 -7.60 1.86 2.94
C PRO A 99 -8.74 2.36 3.83
N ARG A 100 -8.52 3.51 4.47
CA ARG A 100 -9.58 4.19 5.23
C ARG A 100 -10.75 4.37 4.27
N LYS A 101 -11.99 4.10 4.73
CA LYS A 101 -13.22 4.22 3.91
C LYS A 101 -13.32 5.56 3.16
N VAL A 102 -12.67 6.60 3.66
CA VAL A 102 -12.51 7.92 3.04
C VAL A 102 -11.93 7.87 1.61
N TYR A 103 -11.04 6.92 1.30
CA TYR A 103 -10.42 6.78 -0.03
C TYR A 103 -11.26 5.98 -1.03
N GLN A 104 -12.56 5.74 -0.75
CA GLN A 104 -13.41 4.93 -1.63
C GLN A 104 -14.27 5.76 -2.60
N ASN A 105 -14.35 7.09 -2.43
CA ASN A 105 -15.12 7.93 -3.35
C ASN A 105 -14.31 8.19 -4.64
N PRO A 106 -14.72 7.64 -5.80
CA PRO A 106 -13.97 7.76 -7.04
C PRO A 106 -13.88 9.21 -7.53
N ARG A 107 -14.90 10.03 -7.26
CA ARG A 107 -14.94 11.44 -7.65
C ARG A 107 -13.93 12.27 -6.86
N ALA A 108 -13.81 12.01 -5.56
CA ALA A 108 -12.82 12.65 -4.71
C ALA A 108 -11.39 12.28 -5.12
N LEU A 109 -11.15 11.01 -5.49
CA LEU A 109 -9.86 10.57 -6.01
C LEU A 109 -9.51 11.22 -7.35
N MET A 110 -10.50 11.43 -8.23
CA MET A 110 -10.30 12.13 -9.49
C MET A 110 -9.87 13.59 -9.27
N TYR A 111 -10.53 14.31 -8.36
CA TYR A 111 -10.11 15.67 -8.00
C TYR A 111 -8.75 15.68 -7.33
N LEU A 112 -8.47 14.74 -6.42
CA LEU A 112 -7.16 14.61 -5.78
C LEU A 112 -6.05 14.41 -6.82
N LYS A 113 -6.28 13.54 -7.81
CA LYS A 113 -5.36 13.33 -8.93
C LYS A 113 -5.11 14.64 -9.70
N ALA A 114 -6.18 15.34 -10.11
CA ALA A 114 -6.06 16.59 -10.84
C ALA A 114 -5.31 17.67 -10.04
N THR A 115 -5.59 17.79 -8.73
CA THR A 115 -4.88 18.71 -7.85
C THR A 115 -3.41 18.32 -7.66
N ALA A 116 -3.10 17.03 -7.54
CA ALA A 116 -1.72 16.57 -7.39
C ALA A 116 -0.91 16.79 -8.67
N GLN A 117 -1.53 16.58 -9.82
CA GLN A 117 -0.89 16.82 -11.12
C GLN A 117 -0.61 18.31 -11.33
N SER A 118 -1.61 19.18 -11.18
CA SER A 118 -1.41 20.64 -11.29
C SER A 118 -0.41 21.18 -10.27
N PHE A 119 -0.37 20.62 -9.05
CA PHE A 119 0.63 20.96 -8.05
C PHE A 119 2.05 20.61 -8.50
N LEU A 120 2.26 19.41 -9.06
CA LEU A 120 3.56 18.98 -9.60
C LEU A 120 4.02 19.87 -10.75
N GLU A 121 3.12 20.23 -11.66
CA GLU A 121 3.42 21.06 -12.82
C GLU A 121 3.74 22.51 -12.44
N SER A 122 3.03 23.09 -11.47
CA SER A 122 3.08 24.54 -11.24
C SER A 122 3.92 24.98 -10.06
N CYS A 123 3.98 24.19 -8.98
CA CYS A 123 4.46 24.74 -7.70
C CYS A 123 5.29 23.80 -6.83
N PHE A 124 5.42 22.52 -7.18
CA PHE A 124 6.21 21.56 -6.38
C PHE A 124 7.62 22.08 -6.12
N ASN A 125 8.35 22.44 -7.16
CA ASN A 125 9.72 22.93 -7.03
C ASN A 125 9.77 24.20 -6.16
N ALA A 126 9.01 25.25 -6.48
CA ALA A 126 9.02 26.51 -5.73
C ALA A 126 8.64 26.31 -4.24
N PHE A 127 7.61 25.51 -3.96
CA PHE A 127 7.09 25.25 -2.62
C PHE A 127 8.11 24.52 -1.75
N PHE A 128 8.64 23.39 -2.23
CA PHE A 128 9.61 22.60 -1.46
C PHE A 128 10.95 23.34 -1.29
N SER A 129 11.35 24.16 -2.27
CA SER A 129 12.55 25.02 -2.14
C SER A 129 12.37 26.08 -1.06
N SER A 130 11.20 26.74 -1.01
CA SER A 130 10.91 27.76 0.01
C SER A 130 10.95 27.16 1.41
N ILE A 131 10.23 26.06 1.63
CA ILE A 131 10.19 25.42 2.96
C ILE A 131 11.57 24.91 3.35
N LEU A 132 12.32 24.34 2.42
CA LEU A 132 13.68 23.87 2.71
C LEU A 132 14.61 25.02 3.10
N LYS A 133 14.48 26.21 2.49
CA LYS A 133 15.23 27.41 2.88
C LYS A 133 14.87 27.83 4.30
N ASP A 134 13.59 27.85 4.65
CA ASP A 134 13.13 28.22 5.99
C ASP A 134 13.61 27.19 7.03
N MET A 135 13.57 25.90 6.70
CA MET A 135 14.07 24.81 7.55
C MET A 135 15.59 24.88 7.78
N LYS A 136 16.35 25.31 6.77
CA LYS A 136 17.80 25.54 6.88
C LYS A 136 18.13 26.74 7.76
N ARG A 137 17.28 27.76 7.75
CA ARG A 137 17.41 28.96 8.59
C ARG A 137 17.00 28.72 10.05
N GLU A 138 16.45 27.55 10.35
CA GLU A 138 15.90 27.20 11.67
C GLU A 138 14.96 28.30 12.19
N ASP A 139 14.09 28.78 11.29
CA ASP A 139 13.16 29.85 11.61
C ASP A 139 12.29 29.48 12.82
N LYS A 140 12.11 30.44 13.74
CA LYS A 140 11.36 30.26 15.00
C LYS A 140 9.91 29.76 14.81
N LYS A 141 9.38 29.85 13.59
CA LYS A 141 8.03 29.41 13.21
C LYS A 141 7.95 27.91 12.92
N ILE A 142 9.08 27.22 12.71
CA ILE A 142 9.12 25.82 12.32
C ILE A 142 9.10 24.93 13.56
N VAL A 143 8.11 24.04 13.62
CA VAL A 143 7.96 23.08 14.72
C VAL A 143 8.58 21.74 14.29
N PRO A 144 9.13 20.91 15.22
CA PRO A 144 9.64 19.57 14.89
C PRO A 144 8.65 18.69 14.10
N LYS A 145 7.34 18.90 14.28
CA LYS A 145 6.27 18.22 13.53
C LYS A 145 6.29 18.54 12.03
N ASP A 146 6.74 19.74 11.65
CA ASP A 146 6.74 20.19 10.27
C ASP A 146 7.81 19.49 9.42
N TYR A 147 8.93 19.09 10.02
CA TYR A 147 9.92 18.23 9.36
C TYR A 147 9.29 16.89 8.94
N THR A 148 8.52 16.26 9.83
CA THR A 148 7.84 14.99 9.51
C THR A 148 6.81 15.19 8.38
N ARG A 149 6.05 16.29 8.42
CA ARG A 149 5.06 16.63 7.38
C ARG A 149 5.73 16.88 6.04
N TYR A 150 6.83 17.63 6.02
CA TYR A 150 7.63 17.92 4.84
C TYR A 150 8.07 16.62 4.14
N TYR A 151 8.74 15.72 4.87
CA TYR A 151 9.22 14.46 4.28
C TYR A 151 8.08 13.52 3.89
N PHE A 152 6.99 13.49 4.66
CA PHE A 152 5.81 12.70 4.31
C PHE A 152 5.19 13.16 3.00
N CYS A 153 4.94 14.47 2.86
CA CYS A 153 4.38 15.05 1.64
C CYS A 153 5.32 14.85 0.45
N MET A 154 6.62 15.11 0.63
CA MET A 154 7.62 14.93 -0.44
C MET A 154 7.64 13.48 -0.94
N ARG A 155 7.67 12.50 -0.02
CA ARG A 155 7.58 11.07 -0.36
C ARG A 155 6.29 10.74 -1.10
N TRP A 156 5.15 11.29 -0.67
CA TRP A 156 3.86 11.01 -1.31
C TRP A 156 3.82 11.49 -2.76
N PHE A 157 4.27 12.73 -3.02
CA PHE A 157 4.33 13.28 -4.39
C PHE A 157 5.33 12.54 -5.28
N LEU A 158 6.49 12.13 -4.74
CA LEU A 158 7.45 11.28 -5.45
C LEU A 158 6.86 9.92 -5.84
N GLN A 159 6.16 9.27 -4.91
CA GLN A 159 5.48 8.00 -5.17
C GLN A 159 4.37 8.16 -6.20
N TYR A 160 3.59 9.24 -6.12
CA TYR A 160 2.57 9.57 -7.09
C TYR A 160 3.17 9.79 -8.49
N HIS A 161 4.26 10.55 -8.61
CA HIS A 161 4.96 10.78 -9.87
C HIS A 161 5.50 9.46 -10.48
N LEU A 162 6.13 8.60 -9.68
CA LEU A 162 6.58 7.27 -10.14
C LEU A 162 5.42 6.38 -10.60
N TYR A 163 4.29 6.44 -9.88
CA TYR A 163 3.09 5.68 -10.24
C TYR A 163 2.50 6.17 -11.56
N GLU A 164 2.31 7.48 -11.75
CA GLU A 164 1.77 8.02 -13.00
C GLU A 164 2.72 7.78 -14.18
N LYS A 165 4.04 7.89 -13.99
CA LYS A 165 5.02 7.52 -15.02
C LYS A 165 4.90 6.06 -15.44
N LYS A 166 4.76 5.14 -14.47
CA LYS A 166 4.53 3.71 -14.74
C LYS A 166 3.20 3.49 -15.46
N GLN A 167 2.12 4.13 -15.02
CA GLN A 167 0.80 4.01 -15.62
C GLN A 167 0.75 4.58 -17.05
N SER A 168 1.40 5.72 -17.29
CA SER A 168 1.54 6.30 -18.63
C SER A 168 2.24 5.31 -19.57
N ARG A 169 3.34 4.69 -19.13
CA ARG A 169 4.03 3.64 -19.90
C ARG A 169 3.13 2.45 -20.23
N LEU A 170 2.35 1.96 -19.26
CA LEU A 170 1.41 0.85 -19.46
C LEU A 170 0.27 1.21 -20.41
N ARG A 171 -0.26 2.45 -20.35
CA ARG A 171 -1.27 2.93 -21.31
C ARG A 171 -0.71 2.97 -22.73
N LYS A 172 0.54 3.41 -22.90
CA LYS A 172 1.25 3.40 -24.19
C LYS A 172 1.38 1.97 -24.70
N GLU A 173 1.87 1.04 -23.88
CA GLU A 173 2.00 -0.38 -24.24
C GLU A 173 0.65 -1.02 -24.63
N ASN A 174 -0.41 -0.76 -23.86
CA ASN A 174 -1.76 -1.22 -24.19
C ASN A 174 -2.31 -0.60 -25.49
N SER A 175 -1.98 0.65 -25.80
CA SER A 175 -2.36 1.28 -27.08
C SER A 175 -1.59 0.73 -28.28
N LEU A 176 -0.36 0.25 -28.07
CA LEU A 176 0.48 -0.38 -29.09
C LEU A 176 0.06 -1.82 -29.44
N ASN A 177 -0.76 -2.47 -28.62
CA ASN A 177 -1.30 -3.82 -28.87
C ASN A 177 -2.54 -3.85 -29.80
N LEU A 178 -2.84 -2.75 -30.51
CA LEU A 178 -3.81 -2.69 -31.61
C LEU A 178 -3.13 -3.12 -32.93
N PRO A 179 -3.73 -3.95 -33.80
CA PRO A 179 -3.08 -4.34 -35.06
C PRO A 179 -2.86 -3.11 -35.95
N LEU A 180 -1.62 -2.96 -36.40
CA LEU A 180 -1.01 -1.88 -37.18
C LEU A 180 -1.94 -1.13 -38.17
N ARG A 181 -1.84 0.20 -38.14
CA ARG A 181 -1.52 0.97 -39.35
C ARG A 181 -0.17 1.65 -39.15
N ARG A 182 0.89 0.95 -39.54
CA ARG A 182 2.26 1.46 -39.60
C ARG A 182 2.40 2.17 -40.94
N GLU A 183 2.11 3.45 -41.00
CA GLU A 183 2.45 4.32 -42.13
C GLU A 183 2.47 5.79 -41.65
N GLN A 184 3.70 6.29 -41.45
CA GLN A 184 4.11 7.70 -41.65
C GLN A 184 3.51 8.79 -40.73
N GLU A 185 3.70 8.74 -39.41
CA GLU A 185 3.68 9.95 -38.54
C GLU A 185 4.64 9.81 -37.35
N GLU A 186 5.89 9.40 -37.61
CA GLU A 186 6.95 9.37 -36.59
C GLU A 186 7.79 10.66 -36.67
N ASP A 187 7.36 11.75 -36.00
CA ASP A 187 8.33 12.66 -35.35
C ASP A 187 7.73 13.74 -34.42
N SER A 188 6.47 14.16 -34.60
CA SER A 188 5.98 15.37 -33.89
C SER A 188 5.15 15.08 -32.63
N GLY A 189 4.43 13.95 -32.57
CA GLY A 189 3.52 13.61 -31.47
C GLY A 189 4.19 12.94 -30.25
N ASN A 190 5.32 12.27 -30.45
CA ASN A 190 6.02 11.52 -29.40
C ASN A 190 6.74 12.42 -28.37
N MET A 191 6.97 13.70 -28.69
CA MET A 191 7.70 14.61 -27.82
C MET A 191 6.82 15.24 -26.73
N LEU A 192 5.51 15.37 -26.95
CA LEU A 192 4.60 16.07 -26.03
C LEU A 192 4.13 15.16 -24.88
N ASP A 193 3.86 13.88 -25.14
CA ASP A 193 3.36 12.94 -24.13
C ASP A 193 4.47 12.25 -23.32
N ASN A 194 5.74 12.34 -23.77
CA ASN A 194 6.89 11.93 -22.96
C ASN A 194 7.27 12.98 -21.92
N LYS A 195 6.99 14.27 -22.17
CA LYS A 195 7.32 15.37 -21.25
C LYS A 195 6.38 15.54 -20.07
N ILE A 196 5.19 14.92 -20.10
CA ILE A 196 4.16 15.12 -19.05
C ILE A 196 4.62 14.62 -17.67
N TYR A 197 5.56 13.66 -17.63
CA TYR A 197 6.09 13.10 -16.39
C TYR A 197 7.62 13.01 -16.39
N ASP A 198 8.28 14.07 -16.87
CA ASP A 198 9.72 14.21 -16.75
C ASP A 198 10.14 14.50 -15.30
N PHE A 199 11.36 14.09 -14.95
CA PHE A 199 11.90 14.26 -13.61
C PHE A 199 12.13 15.74 -13.25
N ASP A 200 12.12 16.63 -14.24
CA ASP A 200 12.23 18.08 -14.08
C ASP A 200 11.14 18.65 -13.15
N LEU A 201 9.94 18.05 -13.17
CA LEU A 201 8.82 18.42 -12.29
C LEU A 201 9.14 18.21 -10.81
N VAL A 202 10.11 17.34 -10.52
CA VAL A 202 10.49 16.93 -9.17
C VAL A 202 11.98 17.20 -8.90
N ALA A 203 12.63 18.01 -9.74
CA ALA A 203 14.07 18.28 -9.67
C ALA A 203 14.54 18.71 -8.28
N ASN A 204 13.76 19.54 -7.57
CA ASN A 204 14.16 19.99 -6.23
C ASN A 204 14.23 18.87 -5.20
N ALA A 205 13.53 17.75 -5.38
CA ALA A 205 13.67 16.62 -4.47
C ALA A 205 15.05 15.95 -4.57
N PHE A 206 15.70 16.04 -5.74
CA PHE A 206 17.01 15.47 -6.03
C PHE A 206 18.17 16.45 -5.81
N ASP A 207 17.89 17.67 -5.36
CA ASP A 207 18.92 18.66 -5.07
C ASP A 207 19.86 18.17 -3.95
N MET A 208 21.14 18.53 -4.02
CA MET A 208 22.11 18.16 -2.98
C MET A 208 21.68 18.71 -1.61
N ALA A 209 21.03 19.87 -1.61
CA ALA A 209 20.47 20.49 -0.42
C ALA A 209 19.43 19.63 0.31
N THR A 210 18.52 18.97 -0.43
CA THR A 210 17.51 18.10 0.20
C THR A 210 18.18 16.86 0.77
N TYR A 211 19.12 16.28 0.04
CA TYR A 211 19.85 15.09 0.50
C TYR A 211 20.59 15.34 1.82
N ILE A 212 21.33 16.43 1.93
CA ILE A 212 22.05 16.78 3.17
C ILE A 212 21.06 16.96 4.34
N MET A 213 19.93 17.63 4.12
CA MET A 213 18.91 17.83 5.15
C MET A 213 18.27 16.52 5.61
N ILE A 214 17.96 15.61 4.67
CA ILE A 214 17.43 14.27 4.99
C ILE A 214 18.42 13.50 5.86
N ASN A 215 19.71 13.50 5.48
CA ASN A 215 20.73 12.79 6.26
C ASN A 215 20.90 13.38 7.65
N ARG A 216 20.94 14.71 7.78
CA ARG A 216 21.00 15.38 9.09
C ARG A 216 19.81 14.98 9.98
N PHE A 217 18.61 14.94 9.40
CA PHE A 217 17.41 14.52 10.10
C PHE A 217 17.46 13.03 10.51
N LEU A 218 17.88 12.14 9.62
CA LEU A 218 17.98 10.71 9.91
C LEU A 218 19.02 10.42 11.02
N THR A 219 20.17 11.08 10.96
CA THR A 219 21.22 10.97 11.98
C THR A 219 20.73 11.48 13.34
N PHE A 220 19.99 12.58 13.36
CA PHE A 220 19.39 13.09 14.60
C PHE A 220 18.38 12.10 15.21
N TYR A 221 17.49 11.50 14.41
CA TYR A 221 16.51 10.53 14.89
C TYR A 221 17.15 9.22 15.36
N THR A 222 18.20 8.75 14.69
CA THR A 222 18.93 7.54 15.09
C THR A 222 19.79 7.78 16.34
N ALA A 223 20.32 8.99 16.53
CA ALA A 223 20.99 9.37 17.78
C ALA A 223 19.98 9.44 18.94
N LEU A 224 18.80 10.05 18.73
CA LEU A 224 17.74 10.10 19.73
C LEU A 224 17.19 8.71 20.08
N SER A 225 16.99 7.83 19.10
CA SER A 225 16.51 6.47 19.39
C SER A 225 17.53 5.66 20.19
N LYS A 226 18.83 5.84 19.91
CA LYS A 226 19.90 5.27 20.75
C LYS A 226 19.87 5.85 22.16
N LEU A 227 19.69 7.16 22.34
CA LEU A 227 19.55 7.78 23.66
C LEU A 227 18.33 7.30 24.44
N ILE A 228 17.18 7.11 23.78
CA ILE A 228 15.95 6.59 24.39
C ILE A 228 16.10 5.12 24.81
N VAL A 229 16.86 4.33 24.04
CA VAL A 229 17.17 2.92 24.41
C VAL A 229 18.21 2.84 25.53
N ILE A 230 19.04 3.87 25.73
CA ILE A 230 20.05 3.96 26.80
C ILE A 230 19.48 4.52 28.11
N SER A 231 18.19 4.88 28.19
CA SER A 231 17.52 5.19 29.46
C SER A 231 16.59 4.05 29.93
N PRO A 232 17.14 2.92 30.43
CA PRO A 232 16.41 1.98 31.29
C PRO A 232 16.45 2.40 32.77
N TYR A 233 16.99 3.58 33.10
CA TYR A 233 17.03 4.10 34.47
C TYR A 233 16.60 5.58 34.50
N ASN A 234 15.30 5.79 34.53
CA ASN A 234 14.72 6.84 35.37
C ASN A 234 13.30 6.42 35.76
N ILE A 235 13.09 6.52 37.08
CA ILE A 235 11.97 6.09 37.92
C ILE A 235 10.64 6.72 37.46
#